data_AF-A0A1J3EPM1-F1
#
_entry.id   AF-A0A1J3EPM1-F1
#
_cell.length_a   1.000
_cell.length_b   1.000
_cell.length_c   1.000
_cell.angle_alpha   90.00
_cell.angle_beta   90.00
_cell.angle_gamma   90.00
#
_symmetry.space_group_name_H-M   'P 1'
#
loop_
_entity.id
_entity.type
_entity.pdbx_description
1 polymer ?
#
loop_
_entity_poly.entity_id
_entity_poly.type
_entity_poly.pdbx_seq_one_letter_code
_entity_poly.pdbx_strand_id
1 'polypeptide(L)'
;SIAAAQISNVANGCLSMFPVVAAILADSFFGNVPIISASAFISLTGILLLTLIASFDYLRPRPCETGSILCQSPSKLQLGVLYAALALVTTGAGGTRFTLASAGANQYEKRKDQGSFFNWYFLTLYAGAITGATAIVYTQDNASWKLGFGLCAAANLVSFVVFVSGKRLYKHDKPMGSPFTSLIRVVVAATVKRKAVISSKEEDYHHEAKTSAAMPSRSFRFLNRAALKTKDGSVDNMWRLCSVQEVEDFKAILRLLPLWLAIIFVSTPMVMQTGLMVLQALVTDRGLGLHFNVPAGSLQVIVLISASTVIILNKWLVYPMYQKLTHKPLTSLQKVGIGQVLTIISMAVSAVVEAKRLKTVENEHLMSVLWLFPPLVIVGIGEAFQFPGNIELFYGEFPESLRNTATSLTSLVIGISFYLSTALIDLIQRTTKWLPNDINQGRVDNVYWLL
;
A
#
# COMPACT_ATOMS: atom_id res chain seq x y z
N SER A 1 -0.23 7.13 -20.43
CA SER A 1 -1.68 7.14 -20.74
C SER A 1 -2.49 6.86 -19.48
N ILE A 2 -3.77 7.19 -19.46
CA ILE A 2 -4.64 6.96 -18.30
C ILE A 2 -4.79 5.46 -17.99
N ALA A 3 -4.90 4.61 -19.02
CA ALA A 3 -4.91 3.17 -18.86
C ALA A 3 -3.67 2.65 -18.11
N ALA A 4 -2.48 3.20 -18.40
CA ALA A 4 -1.26 2.84 -17.66
C ALA A 4 -1.32 3.24 -16.19
N ALA A 5 -1.92 4.39 -15.86
CA ALA A 5 -2.13 4.81 -14.48
C ALA A 5 -3.11 3.86 -13.75
N GLN A 6 -4.19 3.43 -14.41
CA GLN A 6 -5.12 2.42 -13.87
C GLN A 6 -4.42 1.07 -13.63
N ILE A 7 -3.61 0.60 -14.58
CA ILE A 7 -2.83 -0.65 -14.43
C ILE A 7 -1.84 -0.53 -13.26
N SER A 8 -1.17 0.62 -13.13
CA SER A 8 -0.26 0.90 -12.01
C SER A 8 -1.00 0.87 -10.68
N ASN A 9 -2.20 1.46 -10.60
CA ASN A 9 -3.02 1.41 -9.40
C ASN A 9 -3.42 -0.02 -9.05
N VAL A 10 -3.88 -0.81 -10.02
CA VAL A 10 -4.20 -2.24 -9.80
C VAL A 10 -2.98 -3.01 -9.30
N ALA A 11 -1.81 -2.78 -9.89
CA ALA A 11 -0.56 -3.42 -9.48
C ALA A 11 -0.15 -3.04 -8.05
N ASN A 12 -0.24 -1.76 -7.67
CA ASN A 12 0.05 -1.29 -6.32
C ASN A 12 -0.99 -1.75 -5.29
N GLY A 13 -2.26 -1.87 -5.70
CA GLY A 13 -3.33 -2.49 -4.92
C GLY A 13 -3.01 -3.95 -4.59
N CYS A 14 -2.61 -4.72 -5.60
CA CYS A 14 -2.13 -6.10 -5.44
C CYS A 14 -0.94 -6.17 -4.48
N LEU A 15 0.10 -5.36 -4.69
CA LEU A 15 1.29 -5.31 -3.83
C LEU A 15 0.97 -5.01 -2.36
N SER A 16 -0.14 -4.31 -2.09
CA SER A 16 -0.57 -3.94 -0.74
C SER A 16 -1.46 -5.01 -0.09
N MET A 17 -2.21 -5.80 -0.87
CA MET A 17 -3.13 -6.83 -0.39
C MET A 17 -2.52 -8.24 -0.30
N PHE A 18 -1.68 -8.63 -1.26
CA PHE A 18 -1.00 -9.94 -1.24
C PHE A 18 -0.20 -10.26 0.02
N PRO A 19 0.43 -9.30 0.72
CA PRO A 19 1.14 -9.58 1.95
C PRO A 19 0.24 -10.22 3.03
N VAL A 20 -1.05 -9.86 3.07
CA VAL A 20 -2.04 -10.46 3.99
C VAL A 20 -2.26 -11.93 3.66
N VAL A 21 -2.42 -12.25 2.38
CA VAL A 21 -2.60 -13.64 1.91
C VAL A 21 -1.36 -14.46 2.21
N ALA A 22 -0.17 -13.92 1.94
CA ALA A 22 1.09 -14.59 2.22
C ALA A 22 1.31 -14.83 3.72
N ALA A 23 0.96 -13.85 4.57
CA ALA A 23 1.01 -14.01 6.03
C ALA A 23 0.06 -15.11 6.50
N ILE A 24 -1.18 -15.17 6.00
CA ILE A 24 -2.12 -16.25 6.34
C ILE A 24 -1.56 -17.62 5.96
N LEU A 25 -1.00 -17.76 4.75
CA LEU A 25 -0.42 -19.01 4.27
C LEU A 25 0.81 -19.43 5.09
N ALA A 26 1.66 -18.47 5.44
CA ALA A 26 2.84 -18.71 6.27
C ALA A 26 2.44 -19.13 7.70
N ASP A 27 1.54 -18.38 8.34
CA ASP A 27 1.19 -18.58 9.75
C ASP A 27 0.29 -19.80 9.98
N SER A 28 -0.47 -20.21 8.96
CA SER A 28 -1.47 -21.29 9.09
C SER A 28 -1.03 -22.63 8.53
N PHE A 29 -0.17 -22.67 7.49
CA PHE A 29 0.11 -23.91 6.76
C PHE A 29 1.60 -24.19 6.54
N PHE A 30 2.37 -23.24 5.98
CA PHE A 30 3.67 -23.55 5.37
C PHE A 30 4.88 -23.02 6.13
N GLY A 31 4.70 -22.07 7.05
CA GLY A 31 5.79 -21.31 7.66
C GLY A 31 6.36 -20.22 6.76
N ASN A 32 7.17 -19.32 7.33
CA ASN A 32 7.65 -18.13 6.63
C ASN A 32 8.64 -18.44 5.49
N VAL A 33 9.65 -19.30 5.73
CA VAL A 33 10.73 -19.54 4.76
C VAL A 33 10.24 -20.11 3.43
N PRO A 34 9.36 -21.13 3.38
CA PRO A 34 8.83 -21.65 2.11
C PRO A 34 8.01 -20.62 1.33
N ILE A 35 7.18 -19.82 2.03
CA ILE A 35 6.38 -18.76 1.40
C ILE A 35 7.28 -17.68 0.81
N ILE A 36 8.26 -17.18 1.56
CA ILE A 36 9.21 -16.17 1.06
C ILE A 36 9.97 -16.72 -0.15
N SER A 37 10.45 -17.97 -0.10
CA SER A 37 11.17 -18.60 -1.21
C SER A 37 10.29 -18.71 -2.46
N ALA A 38 9.05 -19.16 -2.33
CA ALA A 38 8.11 -19.26 -3.45
C ALA A 38 7.78 -17.88 -4.02
N SER A 39 7.49 -16.90 -3.16
CA SER A 39 7.20 -15.53 -3.57
C SER A 39 8.38 -14.84 -4.26
N ALA A 40 9.61 -15.05 -3.78
CA ALA A 40 10.82 -14.53 -4.42
C ALA A 40 11.04 -15.16 -5.81
N PHE A 41 10.79 -16.46 -5.96
CA PHE A 41 10.86 -17.14 -7.27
C PHE A 41 9.79 -16.63 -8.26
N ILE A 42 8.56 -16.44 -7.79
CA ILE A 42 7.46 -15.87 -8.58
C ILE A 42 7.81 -14.45 -9.04
N SER A 43 8.36 -13.62 -8.14
CA SER A 43 8.83 -12.25 -8.45
C SER A 43 9.92 -12.27 -9.52
N LEU A 44 10.94 -13.13 -9.34
CA LEU A 44 12.04 -13.29 -10.30
C LEU A 44 11.53 -13.68 -11.69
N THR A 45 10.61 -14.66 -11.75
CA THR A 45 9.99 -15.10 -13.01
C THR A 45 9.25 -13.95 -13.71
N GLY A 46 8.51 -13.14 -12.94
CA GLY A 46 7.81 -11.96 -13.47
C GLY A 46 8.77 -10.90 -14.03
N ILE A 47 9.86 -10.60 -13.33
CA ILE A 47 10.84 -9.59 -13.77
C ILE A 47 11.64 -10.09 -14.98
N LEU A 48 11.97 -11.39 -15.03
CA LEU A 48 12.56 -12.00 -16.22
C LEU A 48 11.62 -11.87 -17.42
N LEU A 49 10.32 -12.13 -17.22
CA LEU A 49 9.33 -11.97 -18.29
C LEU A 49 9.23 -10.51 -18.76
N LEU A 50 9.24 -9.52 -17.85
CA LEU A 50 9.30 -8.10 -18.21
C LEU A 50 10.58 -7.76 -18.99
N THR A 51 11.71 -8.34 -18.61
CA THR A 51 12.99 -8.16 -19.33
C THR A 51 12.94 -8.75 -20.73
N LEU A 52 12.31 -9.92 -20.90
CA LEU A 52 12.11 -10.54 -22.21
C LEU A 52 11.17 -9.71 -23.09
N ILE A 53 10.06 -9.22 -22.54
CA ILE A 53 9.14 -8.29 -23.23
C ILE A 53 9.91 -7.05 -23.71
N ALA A 54 10.75 -6.46 -22.84
CA ALA A 54 11.56 -5.29 -23.18
C ALA A 54 12.76 -5.59 -24.10
N SER A 55 13.08 -6.86 -24.35
CA SER A 55 14.22 -7.26 -25.19
C SER A 55 13.80 -7.75 -26.58
N PHE A 56 12.63 -8.38 -26.69
CA PHE A 56 12.17 -8.94 -27.96
C PHE A 56 11.14 -8.05 -28.63
N ASP A 57 11.43 -7.66 -29.87
CA ASP A 57 10.57 -6.76 -30.64
C ASP A 57 9.25 -7.42 -31.06
N TYR A 58 9.19 -8.76 -31.10
CA TYR A 58 7.94 -9.48 -31.34
C TYR A 58 6.91 -9.32 -30.19
N LEU A 59 7.39 -9.11 -28.97
CA LEU A 59 6.56 -8.95 -27.76
C LEU A 59 6.13 -7.49 -27.53
N ARG A 60 6.50 -6.57 -28.42
CA ARG A 60 6.13 -5.16 -28.35
C ARG A 60 5.55 -4.68 -29.68
N PRO A 61 4.69 -3.65 -29.68
CA PRO A 61 4.31 -2.98 -30.92
C PRO A 61 5.57 -2.36 -31.54
N ARG A 62 5.55 -2.21 -32.87
CA ARG A 62 6.67 -1.57 -33.59
C ARG A 62 6.87 -0.14 -33.07
N PRO A 63 8.12 0.31 -32.93
CA PRO A 63 8.38 1.67 -32.50
C PRO A 63 7.76 2.66 -33.47
N CYS A 64 7.10 3.67 -32.93
CA CYS A 64 6.45 4.74 -33.66
C CYS A 64 6.67 6.05 -32.89
N GLU A 65 6.64 7.18 -33.60
CA GLU A 65 6.70 8.49 -32.94
C GLU A 65 5.43 8.74 -32.12
N THR A 66 5.61 9.15 -30.86
CA THR A 66 4.53 9.43 -29.93
C THR A 66 3.57 10.48 -30.50
N GLY A 67 2.31 10.10 -30.71
CA GLY A 67 1.29 10.98 -31.32
C GLY A 67 1.10 10.79 -32.83
N SER A 68 1.88 9.93 -33.48
CA SER A 68 1.65 9.56 -34.88
C SER A 68 0.43 8.65 -35.01
N ILE A 69 -0.41 8.93 -36.01
CA ILE A 69 -1.61 8.15 -36.38
C ILE A 69 -1.22 6.71 -36.78
N LEU A 70 0.05 6.49 -37.12
CA LEU A 70 0.63 5.21 -37.54
C LEU A 70 0.99 4.26 -36.38
N CYS A 71 0.83 4.69 -35.11
CA CYS A 71 1.10 3.84 -33.96
C CYS A 71 0.08 2.69 -33.86
N GLN A 72 0.57 1.46 -34.02
CA GLN A 72 -0.26 0.27 -33.85
C GLN A 72 -0.51 -0.03 -32.38
N SER A 73 -1.77 -0.29 -32.04
CA SER A 73 -2.12 -0.80 -30.72
C SER A 73 -1.49 -2.17 -30.48
N PRO A 74 -1.06 -2.49 -29.24
CA PRO A 74 -0.49 -3.79 -28.93
C PRO A 74 -1.48 -4.91 -29.20
N SER A 75 -0.98 -6.07 -29.65
CA SER A 75 -1.83 -7.23 -29.87
C SER A 75 -2.36 -7.80 -28.55
N LYS A 76 -3.47 -8.54 -28.59
CA LYS A 76 -4.02 -9.22 -27.40
C LYS A 76 -3.00 -10.13 -26.72
N LEU A 77 -2.12 -10.77 -27.50
CA LEU A 77 -1.04 -11.61 -26.98
C LEU A 77 0.03 -10.78 -26.26
N GLN A 78 0.49 -9.69 -26.87
CA GLN A 78 1.48 -8.78 -26.25
C GLN A 78 0.97 -8.23 -24.92
N LEU A 79 -0.30 -7.79 -24.90
CA LEU A 79 -0.94 -7.29 -23.69
C LEU A 79 -1.15 -8.40 -22.63
N GLY A 80 -1.56 -9.60 -23.06
CA GLY A 80 -1.73 -10.75 -22.16
C GLY A 80 -0.43 -11.17 -21.48
N VAL A 81 0.68 -11.19 -22.22
CA VAL A 81 2.01 -11.49 -21.68
C VAL A 81 2.48 -10.41 -20.71
N LEU A 82 2.21 -9.13 -21.01
CA LEU A 82 2.49 -8.02 -20.09
C LEU A 82 1.70 -8.14 -18.78
N TYR A 83 0.41 -8.42 -18.85
CA TYR A 83 -0.41 -8.60 -17.64
C TYR A 83 0.00 -9.82 -16.83
N ALA A 84 0.38 -10.92 -17.48
CA ALA A 84 0.93 -12.09 -16.78
C ALA A 84 2.23 -11.73 -16.04
N ALA A 85 3.12 -10.98 -16.69
CA ALA A 85 4.36 -10.52 -16.06
C ALA A 85 4.09 -9.63 -14.84
N LEU A 86 3.20 -8.63 -14.97
CA LEU A 86 2.82 -7.74 -13.89
C LEU A 86 2.15 -8.50 -12.73
N ALA A 87 1.28 -9.46 -13.02
CA ALA A 87 0.65 -10.31 -12.01
C ALA A 87 1.69 -11.13 -11.24
N LEU A 88 2.67 -11.73 -11.92
CA LEU A 88 3.76 -12.46 -11.29
C LEU A 88 4.61 -11.54 -10.39
N VAL A 89 5.05 -10.39 -10.90
CA VAL A 89 5.86 -9.43 -10.12
C VAL A 89 5.10 -8.97 -8.87
N THR A 90 3.85 -8.54 -9.02
CA THR A 90 3.06 -8.01 -7.91
C THR A 90 2.72 -9.08 -6.86
N THR A 91 2.39 -10.30 -7.29
CA THR A 91 2.14 -11.44 -6.40
C THR A 91 3.40 -11.84 -5.65
N GLY A 92 4.52 -11.97 -6.37
CA GLY A 92 5.80 -12.37 -5.78
C GLY A 92 6.36 -11.32 -4.82
N ALA A 93 6.46 -10.07 -5.25
CA ALA A 93 6.94 -9.00 -4.40
C ALA A 93 6.02 -8.76 -3.20
N GLY A 94 4.70 -8.81 -3.40
CA GLY A 94 3.71 -8.74 -2.32
C GLY A 94 3.88 -9.85 -1.29
N GLY A 95 4.13 -11.09 -1.72
CA GLY A 95 4.27 -12.22 -0.80
C GLY A 95 5.54 -12.24 0.05
N THR A 96 6.62 -11.60 -0.43
CA THR A 96 7.84 -11.38 0.38
C THR A 96 7.71 -10.23 1.38
N ARG A 97 6.76 -9.33 1.13
CA ARG A 97 6.57 -8.12 1.95
C ARG A 97 5.97 -8.52 3.29
N PHE A 98 6.46 -7.89 4.36
CA PHE A 98 6.17 -8.18 5.78
C PHE A 98 6.61 -9.56 6.30
N THR A 99 6.42 -10.64 5.53
CA THR A 99 6.88 -11.99 5.90
C THR A 99 8.40 -12.04 6.05
N LEU A 100 9.15 -11.34 5.19
CA LEU A 100 10.62 -11.28 5.30
C LEU A 100 11.10 -10.55 6.56
N ALA A 101 10.42 -9.47 6.94
CA ALA A 101 10.77 -8.68 8.13
C ALA A 101 10.52 -9.48 9.42
N SER A 102 9.36 -10.15 9.52
CA SER A 102 9.06 -11.00 10.67
C SER A 102 9.96 -12.24 10.71
N ALA A 103 10.19 -12.92 9.58
CA ALA A 103 11.06 -14.08 9.51
C ALA A 103 12.50 -13.78 9.92
N GLY A 104 13.03 -12.63 9.50
CA GLY A 104 14.37 -12.18 9.86
C GLY A 104 14.49 -11.80 11.34
N ALA A 105 13.49 -11.11 11.90
CA ALA A 105 13.47 -10.79 13.32
C ALA A 105 13.39 -12.05 14.20
N ASN A 106 12.61 -13.05 13.79
CA ASN A 106 12.44 -14.30 14.53
C ASN A 106 13.72 -15.17 14.62
N GLN A 107 14.75 -14.85 13.84
CA GLN A 107 16.06 -15.49 13.96
C GLN A 107 16.78 -15.11 15.27
N TYR A 108 16.41 -13.99 15.89
CA TYR A 108 17.02 -13.48 17.12
C TYR A 108 16.14 -13.75 18.33
N GLU A 109 16.73 -14.21 19.43
CA GLU A 109 15.99 -14.48 20.68
C GLU A 109 15.85 -13.24 21.56
N LYS A 110 16.85 -12.35 21.53
CA LYS A 110 16.86 -11.14 22.34
C LYS A 110 16.10 -10.02 21.64
N ARG A 111 15.14 -9.39 22.35
CA ARG A 111 14.38 -8.23 21.84
C ARG A 111 15.25 -7.08 21.35
N LYS A 112 16.42 -6.86 21.99
CA LYS A 112 17.38 -5.83 21.57
C LYS A 112 17.93 -6.09 20.17
N ASP A 113 18.24 -7.34 19.86
CA ASP A 113 18.83 -7.75 18.58
C ASP A 113 17.75 -7.73 17.48
N GLN A 114 16.52 -8.14 17.81
CA GLN A 114 15.34 -7.97 16.94
C GLN A 114 15.12 -6.51 16.55
N GLY A 115 15.17 -5.59 17.54
CA GLY A 115 15.05 -4.15 17.28
C GLY A 115 16.16 -3.61 16.39
N SER A 116 17.41 -4.07 16.59
CA SER A 116 18.54 -3.70 15.73
C SER A 116 18.36 -4.22 14.30
N PHE A 117 17.89 -5.46 14.14
CA PHE A 117 17.54 -6.02 12.83
C PHE A 117 16.49 -5.17 12.11
N PHE A 118 15.39 -4.81 12.78
CA PHE A 118 14.36 -3.97 12.19
C PHE A 118 14.91 -2.61 11.72
N ASN A 119 15.76 -1.97 12.52
CA ASN A 119 16.37 -0.70 12.12
C ASN A 119 17.19 -0.83 10.82
N TRP A 120 18.05 -1.86 10.72
CA TRP A 120 18.82 -2.12 9.50
C TRP A 120 17.94 -2.53 8.32
N TYR A 121 16.93 -3.36 8.56
CA TYR A 121 15.95 -3.76 7.55
C TYR A 121 15.24 -2.54 6.96
N PHE A 122 14.71 -1.65 7.80
CA PHE A 122 14.04 -0.45 7.30
C PHE A 122 15.00 0.53 6.63
N LEU A 123 16.22 0.70 7.15
CA LEU A 123 17.24 1.53 6.50
C LEU A 123 17.55 1.04 5.07
N THR A 124 17.78 -0.26 4.90
CA THR A 124 18.05 -0.86 3.59
C THR A 124 16.84 -0.83 2.67
N LEU A 125 15.63 -1.03 3.20
CA LEU A 125 14.37 -0.89 2.47
C LEU A 125 14.22 0.53 1.89
N TYR A 126 14.42 1.57 2.69
CA TYR A 126 14.29 2.96 2.25
C TYR A 126 15.39 3.36 1.28
N ALA A 127 16.65 2.97 1.54
CA ALA A 127 17.75 3.20 0.61
C ALA A 127 17.50 2.52 -0.75
N GLY A 128 16.99 1.28 -0.73
CA GLY A 128 16.60 0.54 -1.92
C GLY A 128 15.43 1.21 -2.67
N ALA A 129 14.42 1.71 -1.96
CA ALA A 129 13.29 2.42 -2.55
C ALA A 129 13.74 3.73 -3.24
N ILE A 130 14.61 4.52 -2.61
CA ILE A 130 15.17 5.75 -3.21
C ILE A 130 16.02 5.40 -4.43
N THR A 131 16.87 4.38 -4.33
CA THR A 131 17.71 3.92 -5.46
C THR A 131 16.85 3.42 -6.62
N GLY A 132 15.77 2.70 -6.33
CA GLY A 132 14.79 2.26 -7.33
C GLY A 132 14.09 3.43 -8.00
N ALA A 133 13.53 4.35 -7.22
CA ALA A 133 12.80 5.51 -7.73
C ALA A 133 13.68 6.52 -8.49
N THR A 134 15.00 6.50 -8.29
CA THR A 134 15.97 7.37 -8.97
C THR A 134 16.75 6.63 -10.04
N ALA A 135 17.74 5.82 -9.67
CA ALA A 135 18.70 5.22 -10.59
C ALA A 135 18.04 4.23 -11.57
N ILE A 136 17.13 3.38 -11.10
CA ILE A 136 16.45 2.41 -11.98
C ILE A 136 15.49 3.13 -12.93
N VAL A 137 14.64 4.03 -12.41
CA VAL A 137 13.72 4.82 -13.25
C VAL A 137 14.49 5.70 -14.25
N TYR A 138 15.60 6.30 -13.83
CA TYR A 138 16.49 7.05 -14.73
C TYR A 138 17.05 6.16 -15.85
N THR A 139 17.48 4.95 -15.52
CA THR A 139 17.96 3.98 -16.51
C THR A 139 16.84 3.56 -17.48
N GLN A 140 15.61 3.38 -16.98
CA GLN A 140 14.46 3.02 -17.81
C GLN A 140 14.08 4.14 -18.78
N ASP A 141 14.03 5.39 -18.30
CA ASP A 141 13.58 6.55 -19.07
C ASP A 141 14.66 7.10 -20.03
N ASN A 142 15.94 7.09 -19.64
CA ASN A 142 17.02 7.73 -20.42
C ASN A 142 17.95 6.74 -21.15
N ALA A 143 18.06 5.49 -20.70
CA ALA A 143 18.92 4.49 -21.35
C ALA A 143 18.10 3.45 -22.12
N SER A 144 17.41 2.55 -21.41
CA SER A 144 16.40 1.66 -21.98
C SER A 144 15.65 0.86 -20.91
N TRP A 145 14.40 0.51 -21.21
CA TRP A 145 13.60 -0.43 -20.42
C TRP A 145 14.26 -1.80 -20.26
N LYS A 146 14.98 -2.30 -21.29
CA LYS A 146 15.72 -3.57 -21.24
C LYS A 146 16.78 -3.56 -20.15
N LEU A 147 17.60 -2.51 -20.10
CA LEU A 147 18.65 -2.38 -19.07
C LEU A 147 18.04 -2.23 -17.68
N GLY A 148 17.02 -1.38 -17.54
CA GLY A 148 16.33 -1.17 -16.26
C GLY A 148 15.76 -2.48 -15.67
N PHE A 149 14.96 -3.22 -16.45
CA PHE A 149 14.43 -4.51 -15.99
C PHE A 149 15.51 -5.58 -15.84
N GLY A 150 16.54 -5.59 -16.69
CA GLY A 150 17.68 -6.50 -16.56
C GLY A 150 18.46 -6.31 -15.25
N LEU A 151 18.69 -5.07 -14.82
CA LEU A 151 19.29 -4.76 -13.52
C LEU A 151 18.40 -5.25 -12.36
N CYS A 152 17.09 -5.02 -12.45
CA CYS A 152 16.14 -5.55 -11.46
C CYS A 152 16.15 -7.08 -11.42
N ALA A 153 16.24 -7.75 -12.57
CA ALA A 153 16.30 -9.21 -12.68
C ALA A 153 17.57 -9.76 -12.03
N ALA A 154 18.73 -9.16 -12.31
CA ALA A 154 20.00 -9.54 -11.72
C ALA A 154 19.98 -9.37 -10.19
N ALA A 155 19.48 -8.24 -9.69
CA ALA A 155 19.36 -8.00 -8.26
C ALA A 155 18.41 -9.01 -7.57
N ASN A 156 17.27 -9.33 -8.20
CA ASN A 156 16.34 -10.33 -7.67
C ASN A 156 16.93 -11.74 -7.70
N LEU A 157 17.69 -12.09 -8.75
CA LEU A 157 18.36 -13.38 -8.86
C LEU A 157 19.41 -13.54 -7.75
N VAL A 158 20.25 -12.52 -7.54
CA VAL A 158 21.24 -12.52 -6.46
C VAL A 158 20.55 -12.66 -5.10
N SER A 159 19.51 -11.87 -4.84
CA SER A 159 18.72 -11.95 -3.60
C SER A 159 18.14 -13.36 -3.38
N PHE A 160 17.54 -13.95 -4.41
CA PHE A 160 16.97 -15.30 -4.35
C PHE A 160 18.03 -16.36 -4.08
N VAL A 161 19.17 -16.32 -4.77
CA VAL A 161 20.27 -17.27 -4.57
C VAL A 161 20.83 -17.17 -3.15
N VAL A 162 21.05 -15.94 -2.64
CA VAL A 162 21.52 -15.72 -1.27
C VAL A 162 20.51 -16.27 -0.24
N PHE A 163 19.22 -15.98 -0.42
CA PHE A 163 18.18 -16.45 0.49
C PHE A 163 18.06 -17.98 0.51
N VAL A 164 18.03 -18.62 -0.66
CA VAL A 164 17.91 -20.09 -0.75
C VAL A 164 19.17 -20.79 -0.22
N SER A 165 20.36 -20.21 -0.44
CA SER A 165 21.63 -20.75 0.07
C SER A 165 21.66 -20.77 1.61
N GLY A 166 20.99 -19.81 2.26
CA GLY A 166 20.86 -19.74 3.72
C GLY A 166 19.87 -20.73 4.33
N LYS A 167 19.13 -21.52 3.54
CA LYS A 167 18.01 -22.35 4.02
C LYS A 167 18.36 -23.27 5.20
N ARG A 168 19.57 -23.83 5.25
CA ARG A 168 20.03 -24.72 6.33
C ARG A 168 20.37 -23.99 7.64
N LEU A 169 20.57 -22.67 7.57
CA LEU A 169 20.96 -21.83 8.70
C LEU A 169 19.75 -21.18 9.39
N TYR A 170 18.58 -21.20 8.75
CA TYR A 170 17.39 -20.53 9.28
C TYR A 170 16.72 -21.33 10.39
N LYS A 171 16.33 -20.63 11.45
CA LYS A 171 15.38 -21.13 12.44
C LYS A 171 14.00 -21.20 11.79
N HIS A 172 13.41 -22.38 11.79
CA HIS A 172 12.09 -22.62 11.26
C HIS A 172 11.04 -22.53 12.38
N ASP A 173 10.24 -21.47 12.35
CA ASP A 173 9.11 -21.33 13.27
C ASP A 173 7.98 -22.28 12.89
N LYS A 174 7.34 -22.86 13.91
CA LYS A 174 6.13 -23.66 13.71
C LYS A 174 4.94 -22.73 13.43
N PRO A 175 4.06 -23.04 12.47
CA PRO A 175 2.84 -22.28 12.24
C PRO A 175 2.00 -22.22 13.53
N MET A 176 1.73 -21.01 14.04
CA MET A 176 0.95 -20.81 15.28
C MET A 176 -0.53 -20.45 15.00
N GLY A 177 -0.96 -20.52 13.74
CA GLY A 177 -2.26 -20.05 13.29
C GLY A 177 -2.28 -18.56 13.00
N SER A 178 -3.13 -18.12 12.08
CA SER A 178 -3.21 -16.71 11.70
C SER A 178 -4.29 -15.96 12.49
N PRO A 179 -4.01 -14.77 13.05
CA PRO A 179 -5.01 -13.91 13.66
C PRO A 179 -6.20 -13.60 12.74
N PHE A 180 -5.98 -13.54 11.42
CA PHE A 180 -7.05 -13.36 10.44
C PHE A 180 -8.03 -14.53 10.41
N THR A 181 -7.58 -15.76 10.68
CA THR A 181 -8.49 -16.92 10.74
C THR A 181 -9.46 -16.80 11.90
N SER A 182 -9.02 -16.26 13.04
CA SER A 182 -9.89 -15.97 14.19
C SER A 182 -10.98 -14.96 13.83
N LEU A 183 -10.62 -13.86 13.14
CA LEU A 183 -11.60 -12.87 12.68
C LEU A 183 -12.65 -13.47 11.74
N ILE A 184 -12.23 -14.33 10.80
CA ILE A 184 -13.15 -15.00 9.86
C ILE A 184 -14.05 -15.98 10.62
N ARG A 185 -13.53 -16.72 11.60
CA ARG A 185 -14.33 -17.63 12.43
C ARG A 185 -15.44 -16.91 13.15
N VAL A 186 -15.19 -15.73 13.72
CA VAL A 186 -16.22 -14.93 14.40
C VAL A 186 -17.38 -14.61 13.46
N VAL A 187 -17.10 -14.21 12.22
CA VAL A 187 -18.12 -13.93 11.19
C VAL A 187 -18.90 -15.20 10.82
N VAL A 188 -18.19 -16.30 10.55
CA VAL A 188 -18.81 -17.59 10.18
C VAL A 188 -19.68 -18.13 11.32
N ALA A 189 -19.16 -18.16 12.55
CA ALA A 189 -19.89 -18.64 13.72
C ALA A 189 -21.12 -17.78 14.04
N ALA A 190 -21.02 -16.45 13.95
CA ALA A 190 -22.15 -15.54 14.17
C ALA A 190 -23.25 -15.70 13.11
N THR A 191 -22.87 -15.91 11.84
CA THR A 191 -23.82 -16.11 10.73
C THR A 191 -24.51 -17.47 10.79
N VAL A 192 -23.77 -18.54 11.10
CA VAL A 192 -24.34 -19.88 11.33
C VAL A 192 -25.33 -19.85 12.50
N LYS A 193 -24.98 -19.15 13.59
CA LYS A 193 -25.83 -18.99 14.78
C LYS A 193 -26.79 -17.81 14.69
N ARG A 194 -27.09 -17.26 13.50
CA ARG A 194 -27.94 -16.06 13.35
C ARG A 194 -29.35 -16.18 13.94
N LYS A 195 -29.87 -17.41 14.11
CA LYS A 195 -31.18 -17.67 14.72
C LYS A 195 -31.11 -17.91 16.24
N ALA A 196 -29.91 -18.00 16.82
CA ALA A 196 -29.74 -18.23 18.24
C ALA A 196 -30.16 -16.99 19.06
N VAL A 197 -30.86 -17.25 20.16
CA VAL A 197 -31.22 -16.24 21.15
C VAL A 197 -30.00 -15.95 22.01
N ILE A 198 -29.69 -14.67 22.20
CA ILE A 198 -28.55 -14.23 23.00
C ILE A 198 -28.88 -14.49 24.47
N SER A 199 -28.01 -15.23 25.17
CA SER A 199 -28.20 -15.51 26.59
C SER A 199 -27.80 -14.31 27.45
N SER A 200 -28.52 -14.12 28.56
CA SER A 200 -28.17 -13.19 29.63
C SER A 200 -27.22 -13.80 30.67
N LYS A 201 -26.95 -15.10 30.57
CA LYS A 201 -26.10 -15.84 31.51
C LYS A 201 -24.68 -15.96 30.96
N GLU A 202 -23.70 -15.69 31.81
CA GLU A 202 -22.27 -15.74 31.47
C GLU A 202 -21.79 -17.16 31.16
N GLU A 203 -22.31 -18.16 31.89
CA GLU A 203 -21.99 -19.58 31.75
C GLU A 203 -22.25 -20.16 30.34
N ASP A 204 -23.16 -19.53 29.59
CA ASP A 204 -23.53 -19.93 28.23
C ASP A 204 -22.50 -19.48 27.17
N TYR A 205 -21.52 -18.65 27.54
CA TYR A 205 -20.47 -18.21 26.63
C TYR A 205 -19.17 -19.01 26.81
N HIS A 206 -18.43 -19.18 25.70
CA HIS A 206 -17.14 -19.85 25.69
C HIS A 206 -16.01 -18.88 26.04
N HIS A 207 -15.32 -19.13 27.15
CA HIS A 207 -14.18 -18.37 27.61
C HIS A 207 -12.91 -19.21 27.53
N GLU A 208 -11.79 -18.59 27.17
CA GLU A 208 -10.47 -19.20 27.29
C GLU A 208 -10.01 -19.19 28.75
N ALA A 209 -9.27 -20.22 29.16
CA ALA A 209 -8.92 -20.53 30.55
C ALA A 209 -8.07 -19.47 31.28
N LYS A 210 -7.63 -18.38 30.61
CA LYS A 210 -6.70 -17.38 31.16
C LYS A 210 -7.29 -15.97 31.33
N THR A 211 -8.53 -15.73 30.95
CA THR A 211 -9.18 -14.41 31.06
C THR A 211 -10.30 -14.45 32.07
N SER A 212 -10.31 -13.47 32.99
CA SER A 212 -11.40 -13.27 33.96
C SER A 212 -12.74 -13.22 33.22
N ALA A 213 -13.69 -14.03 33.67
CA ALA A 213 -15.04 -14.10 33.14
C ALA A 213 -15.65 -12.68 33.12
N ALA A 214 -15.86 -12.17 31.93
CA ALA A 214 -16.52 -10.89 31.68
C ALA A 214 -17.59 -11.10 30.62
N MET A 215 -18.82 -10.64 30.89
CA MET A 215 -19.92 -10.68 29.95
C MET A 215 -19.56 -9.98 28.62
N PRO A 216 -19.91 -10.57 27.46
CA PRO A 216 -19.69 -9.92 26.17
C PRO A 216 -20.34 -8.55 26.09
N SER A 217 -19.65 -7.60 25.45
CA SER A 217 -20.12 -6.22 25.30
C SER A 217 -21.46 -6.16 24.58
N ARG A 218 -22.28 -5.16 24.95
CA ARG A 218 -23.57 -4.85 24.32
C ARG A 218 -23.42 -4.18 22.95
N SER A 219 -22.22 -3.76 22.56
CA SER A 219 -21.92 -3.27 21.20
C SER A 219 -21.90 -4.45 20.22
N PHE A 220 -22.51 -4.28 19.03
CA PHE A 220 -22.64 -5.32 18.00
C PHE A 220 -23.14 -6.70 18.55
N ARG A 221 -24.24 -6.69 19.31
CA ARG A 221 -24.75 -7.88 20.05
C ARG A 221 -24.90 -9.14 19.21
N PHE A 222 -25.21 -9.01 17.93
CA PHE A 222 -25.38 -10.17 17.04
C PHE A 222 -24.09 -11.02 16.93
N LEU A 223 -22.91 -10.42 17.13
CA LEU A 223 -21.63 -11.14 17.12
C LEU A 223 -21.42 -12.01 18.35
N ASN A 224 -22.09 -11.70 19.48
CA ASN A 224 -22.03 -12.51 20.71
C ASN A 224 -22.50 -13.93 20.46
N ARG A 225 -23.32 -14.13 19.41
CA ARG A 225 -23.78 -15.45 18.99
C ARG A 225 -22.64 -16.40 18.63
N ALA A 226 -21.51 -15.88 18.13
CA ALA A 226 -20.33 -16.70 17.83
C ALA A 226 -19.78 -17.43 19.06
N ALA A 227 -19.83 -16.78 20.23
CA ALA A 227 -19.32 -17.32 21.49
C ALA A 227 -20.33 -18.14 22.30
N LEU A 228 -21.59 -18.28 21.86
CA LEU A 228 -22.60 -19.07 22.57
C LEU A 228 -22.33 -20.57 22.47
N LYS A 229 -22.26 -21.27 23.61
CA LYS A 229 -22.21 -22.74 23.67
C LYS A 229 -23.49 -23.33 23.10
N THR A 230 -23.37 -24.39 22.31
CA THR A 230 -24.53 -25.12 21.77
C THR A 230 -24.83 -26.32 22.69
N LYS A 231 -26.11 -26.65 22.89
CA LYS A 231 -26.53 -27.73 23.81
C LYS A 231 -25.95 -29.11 23.47
N ASP A 232 -25.56 -29.33 22.21
CA ASP A 232 -25.04 -30.63 21.74
C ASP A 232 -23.58 -30.92 22.12
N GLY A 233 -22.93 -30.11 22.98
CA GLY A 233 -21.63 -30.45 23.58
C GLY A 233 -20.44 -30.66 22.62
N SER A 234 -20.62 -30.53 21.31
CA SER A 234 -19.55 -30.69 20.32
C SER A 234 -18.66 -29.44 20.30
N VAL A 235 -17.72 -29.42 21.24
CA VAL A 235 -16.62 -28.45 21.35
C VAL A 235 -15.70 -28.49 20.12
N ASP A 236 -15.78 -29.54 19.29
CA ASP A 236 -14.82 -29.82 18.21
C ASP A 236 -14.96 -28.96 16.94
N ASN A 237 -16.08 -28.27 16.72
CA ASN A 237 -16.22 -27.45 15.51
C ASN A 237 -15.67 -26.03 15.74
N MET A 238 -14.36 -25.89 15.52
CA MET A 238 -13.58 -24.64 15.56
C MET A 238 -14.16 -23.49 14.70
N TRP A 239 -15.01 -23.80 13.70
CA TRP A 239 -15.70 -22.81 12.86
C TRP A 239 -17.10 -22.42 13.35
N ARG A 240 -17.62 -23.11 14.37
CA ARG A 240 -18.94 -22.86 14.94
C ARG A 240 -18.89 -22.21 16.31
N LEU A 241 -17.78 -22.30 17.04
CA LEU A 241 -17.61 -21.73 18.38
C LEU A 241 -16.33 -20.91 18.47
N CYS A 242 -16.44 -19.66 18.90
CA CYS A 242 -15.33 -18.74 19.15
C CYS A 242 -15.25 -18.40 20.64
N SER A 243 -14.09 -17.92 21.10
CA SER A 243 -13.98 -17.40 22.47
C SER A 243 -14.56 -15.98 22.57
N VAL A 244 -14.97 -15.56 23.77
CA VAL A 244 -15.44 -14.17 24.01
C VAL A 244 -14.35 -13.15 23.64
N GLN A 245 -13.08 -13.48 23.86
CA GLN A 245 -11.96 -12.60 23.51
C GLN A 245 -11.88 -12.39 22.00
N GLU A 246 -11.96 -13.44 21.19
CA GLU A 246 -11.97 -13.32 19.72
C GLU A 246 -13.11 -12.44 19.20
N VAL A 247 -14.29 -12.56 19.84
CA VAL A 247 -15.46 -11.76 19.49
C VAL A 247 -15.27 -10.29 19.86
N GLU A 248 -14.74 -9.99 21.06
CA GLU A 248 -14.46 -8.61 21.47
C GLU A 248 -13.34 -7.97 20.65
N ASP A 249 -12.30 -8.72 20.28
CA ASP A 249 -11.23 -8.26 19.41
C ASP A 249 -11.76 -7.90 18.02
N PHE A 250 -12.65 -8.72 17.45
CA PHE A 250 -13.31 -8.42 16.18
C PHE A 250 -14.23 -7.19 16.29
N LYS A 251 -14.97 -7.04 17.39
CA LYS A 251 -15.78 -5.82 17.62
C LYS A 251 -14.93 -4.57 17.75
N ALA A 252 -13.76 -4.65 18.39
CA ALA A 252 -12.84 -3.53 18.49
C ALA A 252 -12.39 -3.07 17.10
N ILE A 253 -12.08 -4.00 16.19
CA ILE A 253 -11.79 -3.68 14.79
C ILE A 253 -12.99 -2.99 14.11
N LEU A 254 -14.22 -3.48 14.31
CA LEU A 254 -15.41 -2.85 13.73
C LEU A 254 -15.64 -1.42 14.24
N ARG A 255 -15.25 -1.11 15.48
CA ARG A 255 -15.31 0.27 16.00
C ARG A 255 -14.32 1.20 15.31
N LEU A 256 -13.23 0.66 14.76
CA LEU A 256 -12.28 1.44 13.99
C LEU A 256 -12.80 1.76 12.59
N LEU A 257 -13.72 0.98 12.03
CA LEU A 257 -14.19 1.11 10.64
C LEU A 257 -14.45 2.55 10.16
N PRO A 258 -15.08 3.47 10.93
CA PRO A 258 -15.26 4.86 10.52
C PRO A 258 -13.94 5.60 10.23
N LEU A 259 -12.91 5.37 11.06
CA LEU A 259 -11.58 5.94 10.86
C LEU A 259 -10.95 5.41 9.57
N TRP A 260 -11.08 4.11 9.31
CA TRP A 260 -10.53 3.49 8.10
C TRP A 260 -11.24 4.00 6.85
N LEU A 261 -12.56 4.19 6.91
CA LEU A 261 -13.31 4.82 5.83
C LEU A 261 -12.82 6.24 5.56
N ALA A 262 -12.56 7.04 6.60
CA ALA A 262 -11.99 8.38 6.45
C ALA A 262 -10.60 8.35 5.79
N ILE A 263 -9.76 7.37 6.16
CA ILE A 263 -8.44 7.18 5.53
C ILE A 263 -8.59 6.76 4.07
N ILE A 264 -9.51 5.86 3.73
CA ILE A 264 -9.78 5.47 2.34
C ILE A 264 -10.22 6.67 1.53
N PHE A 265 -11.11 7.48 2.10
CA PHE A 265 -11.68 8.66 1.45
C PHE A 265 -10.61 9.68 1.08
N VAL A 266 -9.62 9.92 1.94
CA VAL A 266 -8.50 10.85 1.66
C VAL A 266 -7.40 10.21 0.81
N SER A 267 -7.08 8.93 1.04
CA SER A 267 -5.98 8.26 0.33
C SER A 267 -6.32 8.01 -1.15
N THR A 268 -7.59 7.85 -1.49
CA THR A 268 -8.04 7.58 -2.87
C THR A 268 -7.72 8.74 -3.82
N PRO A 269 -8.11 10.00 -3.51
CA PRO A 269 -7.65 11.19 -4.21
C PRO A 269 -6.13 11.29 -4.30
N MET A 270 -5.42 11.07 -3.19
CA MET A 270 -3.95 11.19 -3.14
C MET A 270 -3.25 10.20 -4.10
N VAL A 271 -3.74 8.95 -4.16
CA VAL A 271 -3.26 7.95 -5.13
C VAL A 271 -3.51 8.42 -6.56
N MET A 272 -4.72 8.93 -6.83
CA MET A 272 -5.08 9.44 -8.15
C MET A 272 -4.20 10.62 -8.56
N GLN A 273 -3.96 11.55 -7.62
CA GLN A 273 -3.10 12.71 -7.81
C GLN A 273 -1.69 12.29 -8.22
N THR A 274 -1.10 11.32 -7.52
CA THR A 274 0.23 10.79 -7.82
C THR A 274 0.30 10.21 -9.23
N GLY A 275 -0.69 9.41 -9.63
CA GLY A 275 -0.76 8.84 -10.98
C GLY A 275 -0.92 9.90 -12.07
N LEU A 276 -1.78 10.90 -11.84
CA LEU A 276 -1.99 12.01 -12.78
C LEU A 276 -0.75 12.90 -12.89
N MET A 277 -0.01 13.14 -11.80
CA MET A 277 1.22 13.94 -11.85
C MET A 277 2.30 13.31 -12.71
N VAL A 278 2.42 11.99 -12.73
CA VAL A 278 3.33 11.32 -13.67
C VAL A 278 2.90 11.59 -15.12
N LEU A 279 1.59 11.59 -15.40
CA LEU A 279 1.09 11.93 -16.74
C LEU A 279 1.35 13.40 -17.09
N GLN A 280 1.12 14.33 -16.17
CA GLN A 280 1.45 15.74 -16.36
C GLN A 280 2.95 15.93 -16.62
N ALA A 281 3.80 15.24 -15.87
CA ALA A 281 5.23 15.30 -16.03
C ALA A 281 5.69 14.87 -17.43
N LEU A 282 5.05 13.85 -18.01
CA LEU A 282 5.35 13.37 -19.37
C LEU A 282 5.03 14.39 -20.47
N VAL A 283 4.15 15.36 -20.21
CA VAL A 283 3.76 16.42 -21.17
C VAL A 283 4.30 17.81 -20.79
N THR A 284 5.19 17.87 -19.80
CA THR A 284 5.91 19.10 -19.41
C THR A 284 7.37 19.06 -19.88
N ASP A 285 8.01 20.22 -19.92
CA ASP A 285 9.46 20.29 -20.13
C ASP A 285 10.19 19.77 -18.89
N ARG A 286 10.85 18.63 -19.03
CA ARG A 286 11.57 17.91 -17.96
C ARG A 286 13.04 18.31 -17.85
N GLY A 287 13.50 19.27 -18.63
CA GLY A 287 14.87 19.78 -18.58
C GLY A 287 15.15 20.50 -17.26
N LEU A 288 16.14 20.02 -16.51
CA LEU A 288 16.78 20.75 -15.41
C LEU A 288 18.19 21.13 -15.84
N GLY A 289 18.34 22.38 -16.29
CA GLY A 289 19.59 22.86 -16.87
C GLY A 289 19.83 22.31 -18.29
N LEU A 290 21.09 22.25 -18.71
CA LEU A 290 21.46 21.99 -20.12
C LEU A 290 21.53 20.50 -20.51
N HIS A 291 21.72 19.59 -19.56
CA HIS A 291 22.06 18.18 -19.87
C HIS A 291 21.28 17.13 -19.08
N PHE A 292 20.34 17.54 -18.21
CA PHE A 292 19.64 16.59 -17.34
C PHE A 292 18.12 16.67 -17.54
N ASN A 293 17.53 15.54 -17.94
CA ASN A 293 16.09 15.37 -18.03
C ASN A 293 15.61 14.51 -16.86
N VAL A 294 14.71 15.08 -16.05
CA VAL A 294 14.14 14.36 -14.90
C VAL A 294 13.22 13.26 -15.41
N PRO A 295 13.37 12.00 -14.97
CA PRO A 295 12.41 10.95 -15.28
C PRO A 295 11.03 11.27 -14.69
N ALA A 296 9.97 11.11 -15.47
CA ALA A 296 8.61 11.48 -15.01
C ALA A 296 8.18 10.65 -13.79
N GLY A 297 8.54 9.36 -13.77
CA GLY A 297 8.28 8.46 -12.64
C GLY A 297 9.09 8.78 -11.38
N SER A 298 10.15 9.58 -11.47
CA SER A 298 11.02 9.93 -10.32
C SER A 298 10.50 11.12 -9.51
N LEU A 299 9.43 11.79 -9.93
CA LEU A 299 8.89 12.95 -9.18
C LEU A 299 8.44 12.59 -7.75
N GLN A 300 8.08 11.33 -7.48
CA GLN A 300 7.72 10.86 -6.14
C GLN A 300 8.87 11.04 -5.12
N VAL A 301 10.12 11.10 -5.58
CA VAL A 301 11.28 11.35 -4.71
C VAL A 301 11.16 12.69 -3.98
N ILE A 302 10.51 13.68 -4.58
CA ILE A 302 10.26 15.00 -3.96
C ILE A 302 9.39 14.85 -2.72
N VAL A 303 8.33 14.02 -2.80
CA VAL A 303 7.45 13.71 -1.66
C VAL A 303 8.27 13.06 -0.54
N LEU A 304 9.12 12.07 -0.87
CA LEU A 304 9.95 11.37 0.11
C LEU A 304 10.95 12.30 0.81
N ILE A 305 11.63 13.18 0.07
CA ILE A 305 12.58 14.15 0.62
C ILE A 305 11.86 15.16 1.51
N SER A 306 10.73 15.69 1.04
CA SER A 306 9.90 16.63 1.79
C SER A 306 9.41 15.99 3.10
N ALA A 307 8.81 14.80 3.03
CA ALA A 307 8.33 14.07 4.20
C ALA A 307 9.45 13.77 5.20
N SER A 308 10.60 13.28 4.73
CA SER A 308 11.74 12.97 5.61
C SER A 308 12.26 14.22 6.32
N THR A 309 12.38 15.33 5.60
CA THR A 309 12.82 16.62 6.16
C THR A 309 11.85 17.11 7.23
N VAL A 310 10.55 17.06 6.94
CA VAL A 310 9.50 17.53 7.85
C VAL A 310 9.38 16.62 9.07
N ILE A 311 9.58 15.30 8.96
CA ILE A 311 9.62 14.40 10.13
C ILE A 311 10.75 14.81 11.09
N ILE A 312 11.94 15.12 10.56
CA ILE A 312 13.07 15.59 11.36
C ILE A 312 12.71 16.92 12.02
N LEU A 313 12.21 17.89 11.25
CA LEU A 313 11.77 19.19 11.77
C LEU A 313 10.66 19.05 12.82
N ASN A 314 9.74 18.11 12.66
CA ASN A 314 8.66 17.86 13.59
C ASN A 314 9.18 17.43 14.96
N LYS A 315 10.15 16.51 14.96
CA LYS A 315 10.78 16.01 16.18
C LYS A 315 11.57 17.10 16.92
N TRP A 316 12.35 17.89 16.20
CA TRP A 316 13.31 18.83 16.81
C TRP A 316 12.74 20.22 17.05
N LEU A 317 11.77 20.67 16.26
CA LEU A 317 11.29 22.04 16.24
C LEU A 317 9.78 22.12 16.50
N VAL A 318 8.95 21.51 15.65
CA VAL A 318 7.50 21.75 15.65
C VAL A 318 6.84 21.25 16.94
N TYR A 319 7.08 19.99 17.34
CA TYR A 319 6.44 19.43 18.54
C TYR A 319 6.91 20.10 19.83
N PRO A 320 8.22 20.34 20.05
CA PRO A 320 8.68 21.09 21.22
C PRO A 320 8.13 22.51 21.28
N MET A 321 8.07 23.23 20.16
CA MET A 321 7.51 24.58 20.12
C MET A 321 6.00 24.59 20.41
N TYR A 322 5.25 23.66 19.83
CA TYR A 322 3.82 23.52 20.09
C TYR A 322 3.55 23.24 21.57
N GLN A 323 4.32 22.33 22.17
CA GLN A 323 4.20 22.01 23.59
C GLN A 323 4.58 23.21 24.47
N LYS A 324 5.58 24.00 24.08
CA LYS A 324 5.97 25.22 24.79
C LYS A 324 4.88 26.30 24.74
N LEU A 325 4.16 26.39 23.61
CA LEU A 325 3.12 27.41 23.41
C LEU A 325 1.76 27.03 24.01
N THR A 326 1.35 25.76 23.88
CA THR A 326 0.02 25.29 24.28
C THR A 326 0.01 24.54 25.62
N HIS A 327 1.18 24.26 26.18
CA HIS A 327 1.39 23.41 27.35
C HIS A 327 0.83 21.99 27.23
N LYS A 328 0.45 21.54 26.01
CA LYS A 328 -0.08 20.21 25.73
C LYS A 328 0.64 19.59 24.53
N PRO A 329 0.86 18.26 24.51
CA PRO A 329 1.40 17.60 23.34
C PRO A 329 0.34 17.55 22.23
N LEU A 330 0.79 17.59 20.98
CA LEU A 330 -0.08 17.42 19.82
C LEU A 330 -0.63 15.99 19.79
N THR A 331 -1.96 15.83 19.77
CA THR A 331 -2.59 14.51 19.79
C THR A 331 -2.43 13.79 18.45
N SER A 332 -2.45 12.45 18.43
CA SER A 332 -2.32 11.67 17.19
C SER A 332 -3.42 12.01 16.18
N LEU A 333 -4.65 12.24 16.64
CA LEU A 333 -5.76 12.66 15.77
C LEU A 333 -5.54 14.07 15.18
N GLN A 334 -4.97 15.00 15.95
CA GLN A 334 -4.62 16.33 15.42
C GLN A 334 -3.52 16.24 14.36
N LYS A 335 -2.50 15.40 14.56
CA LYS A 335 -1.46 15.13 13.54
C LYS A 335 -2.09 14.63 12.23
N VAL A 336 -2.98 13.63 12.32
CA VAL A 336 -3.71 13.11 11.16
C VAL A 336 -4.52 14.20 10.48
N GLY A 337 -5.29 15.00 11.24
CA GLY A 337 -6.09 16.10 10.69
C GLY A 337 -5.26 17.15 9.95
N ILE A 338 -4.10 17.55 10.49
CA ILE A 338 -3.18 18.49 9.83
C ILE A 338 -2.73 17.92 8.47
N GLY A 339 -2.33 16.65 8.42
CA GLY A 339 -1.91 16.01 7.18
C GLY A 339 -3.03 15.94 6.13
N GLN A 340 -4.26 15.67 6.55
CA GLN A 340 -5.43 15.66 5.66
C GLN A 340 -5.72 17.06 5.08
N VAL A 341 -5.68 18.11 5.91
CA VAL A 341 -5.85 19.49 5.44
C VAL A 341 -4.77 19.88 4.42
N LEU A 342 -3.51 19.51 4.66
CA LEU A 342 -2.42 19.75 3.72
C LEU A 342 -2.61 18.99 2.41
N THR A 343 -3.15 17.77 2.45
CA THR A 343 -3.49 17.01 1.24
C THR A 343 -4.54 17.72 0.40
N ILE A 344 -5.59 18.28 1.03
CA ILE A 344 -6.62 19.09 0.34
C ILE A 344 -5.98 20.34 -0.29
N ILE A 345 -5.11 21.04 0.44
CA ILE A 345 -4.39 22.21 -0.09
C ILE A 345 -3.51 21.80 -1.28
N SER A 346 -2.82 20.65 -1.22
CA SER A 346 -2.03 20.14 -2.34
C SER A 346 -2.90 19.87 -3.58
N MET A 347 -4.09 19.32 -3.39
CA MET A 347 -5.03 19.07 -4.50
C MET A 347 -5.48 20.38 -5.15
N ALA A 348 -5.84 21.39 -4.35
CA ALA A 348 -6.20 22.72 -4.85
C ALA A 348 -5.02 23.39 -5.60
N VAL A 349 -3.80 23.29 -5.07
CA VAL A 349 -2.59 23.79 -5.75
C VAL A 349 -2.36 23.03 -7.06
N SER A 350 -2.60 21.72 -7.10
CA SER A 350 -2.49 20.90 -8.31
C SER A 350 -3.50 21.34 -9.37
N ALA A 351 -4.74 21.67 -8.96
CA ALA A 351 -5.76 22.20 -9.86
C ALA A 351 -5.33 23.54 -10.50
N VAL A 352 -4.78 24.45 -9.69
CA VAL A 352 -4.28 25.75 -10.18
C VAL A 352 -3.08 25.60 -11.11
N VAL A 353 -2.13 24.73 -10.75
CA VAL A 353 -0.95 24.42 -11.58
C VAL A 353 -1.39 23.82 -12.92
N GLU A 354 -2.37 22.92 -12.91
CA GLU A 354 -2.89 22.32 -14.13
C GLU A 354 -3.64 23.32 -15.01
N ALA A 355 -4.46 24.20 -14.41
CA ALA A 355 -5.11 25.27 -15.14
C ALA A 355 -4.09 26.20 -15.83
N LYS A 356 -2.95 26.46 -15.18
CA LYS A 356 -1.83 27.20 -15.79
C LYS A 356 -1.15 26.40 -16.91
N ARG A 357 -0.93 25.10 -16.72
CA ARG A 357 -0.34 24.23 -17.74
C ARG A 357 -1.19 24.22 -19.00
N LEU A 358 -2.51 24.01 -18.88
CA LEU A 358 -3.45 24.00 -20.01
C LEU A 358 -3.39 25.31 -20.79
N LYS A 359 -3.40 26.47 -20.11
CA LYS A 359 -3.23 27.79 -20.76
C LYS A 359 -1.88 27.95 -21.46
N THR A 360 -0.82 27.34 -20.94
CA THR A 360 0.51 27.43 -21.56
C THR A 360 0.59 26.58 -22.83
N VAL A 361 -0.05 25.41 -22.81
CA VAL A 361 -0.16 24.50 -23.97
C VAL A 361 -1.04 25.10 -25.07
N GLU A 362 -2.11 25.83 -24.72
CA GLU A 362 -2.92 26.61 -25.69
C GLU A 362 -2.08 27.64 -26.46
N ASN A 363 -1.02 28.17 -25.82
CA ASN A 363 -0.08 29.09 -26.46
C ASN A 363 1.09 28.35 -27.16
N GLU A 364 0.99 27.04 -27.37
CA GLU A 364 2.02 26.18 -27.99
C GLU A 364 3.36 26.13 -27.23
N HIS A 365 3.37 26.42 -25.93
CA HIS A 365 4.56 26.35 -25.08
C HIS A 365 4.47 25.19 -24.08
N LEU A 366 5.62 24.59 -23.74
CA LEU A 366 5.72 23.61 -22.67
C LEU A 366 5.97 24.30 -21.33
N MET A 367 5.24 23.91 -20.30
CA MET A 367 5.49 24.36 -18.93
C MET A 367 6.66 23.57 -18.33
N SER A 368 7.54 24.24 -17.58
CA SER A 368 8.60 23.56 -16.84
C SER A 368 8.05 22.63 -15.76
N VAL A 369 8.65 21.44 -15.63
CA VAL A 369 8.33 20.42 -14.61
C VAL A 369 8.43 20.95 -13.17
N LEU A 370 9.21 22.02 -12.94
CA LEU A 370 9.36 22.66 -11.63
C LEU A 370 8.03 23.15 -11.05
N TRP A 371 7.04 23.47 -11.88
CA TRP A 371 5.70 23.85 -11.43
C TRP A 371 4.94 22.71 -10.74
N LEU A 372 5.34 21.44 -10.95
CA LEU A 372 4.77 20.28 -10.25
C LEU A 372 5.37 20.09 -8.85
N PHE A 373 6.47 20.77 -8.51
CA PHE A 373 7.15 20.58 -7.23
C PHE A 373 6.35 21.10 -6.03
N PRO A 374 5.74 22.31 -6.06
CA PRO A 374 4.99 22.83 -4.92
C PRO A 374 3.91 21.88 -4.39
N PRO A 375 2.98 21.33 -5.21
CA PRO A 375 1.99 20.41 -4.68
C PRO A 375 2.61 19.11 -4.15
N LEU A 376 3.67 18.57 -4.77
CA LEU A 376 4.40 17.39 -4.26
C LEU A 376 5.08 17.64 -2.91
N VAL A 377 5.68 18.83 -2.72
CA VAL A 377 6.27 19.22 -1.44
C VAL A 377 5.17 19.29 -0.37
N ILE A 378 4.00 19.86 -0.68
CA ILE A 378 2.86 19.93 0.26
C ILE A 378 2.35 18.53 0.61
N VAL A 379 2.25 17.60 -0.36
CA VAL A 379 1.92 16.19 -0.08
C VAL A 379 2.93 15.61 0.91
N GLY A 380 4.23 15.80 0.69
CA GLY A 380 5.27 15.29 1.58
C GLY A 380 5.19 15.88 3.00
N ILE A 381 4.89 17.18 3.14
CA ILE A 381 4.64 17.79 4.45
C ILE A 381 3.43 17.11 5.10
N GLY A 382 2.34 16.92 4.36
CA GLY A 382 1.14 16.25 4.85
C GLY A 382 1.41 14.82 5.34
N GLU A 383 2.14 14.02 4.55
CA GLU A 383 2.52 12.65 4.90
C GLU A 383 3.35 12.59 6.19
N ALA A 384 4.24 13.56 6.43
CA ALA A 384 5.05 13.63 7.64
C ALA A 384 4.25 13.77 8.94
N PHE A 385 3.03 14.31 8.87
CA PHE A 385 2.10 14.34 10.00
C PHE A 385 1.15 13.14 9.99
N GLN A 386 0.59 12.82 8.82
CA GLN A 386 -0.45 11.81 8.67
C GLN A 386 0.06 10.39 8.94
N PHE A 387 1.23 10.02 8.40
CA PHE A 387 1.72 8.64 8.50
C PHE A 387 2.09 8.26 9.95
N PRO A 388 2.92 9.02 10.70
CA PRO A 388 3.18 8.73 12.11
C PRO A 388 1.91 8.84 12.96
N GLY A 389 1.05 9.82 12.70
CA GLY A 389 -0.20 10.01 13.43
C GLY A 389 -1.15 8.82 13.29
N ASN A 390 -1.31 8.28 12.08
CA ASN A 390 -2.11 7.09 11.83
C ASN A 390 -1.53 5.87 12.55
N ILE A 391 -0.21 5.68 12.52
CA ILE A 391 0.44 4.58 13.23
C ILE A 391 0.19 4.69 14.73
N GLU A 392 0.43 5.86 15.35
CA GLU A 392 0.20 6.06 16.78
C GLU A 392 -1.27 5.79 17.17
N LEU A 393 -2.21 6.27 16.37
CA LEU A 393 -3.63 6.08 16.61
C LEU A 393 -4.01 4.60 16.51
N PHE A 394 -3.62 3.92 15.42
CA PHE A 394 -3.88 2.49 15.26
C PHE A 394 -3.24 1.69 16.38
N TYR A 395 -1.99 1.95 16.73
CA TYR A 395 -1.33 1.23 17.82
C TYR A 395 -1.98 1.47 19.19
N GLY A 396 -2.61 2.63 19.40
CA GLY A 396 -3.32 2.95 20.64
C GLY A 396 -4.71 2.31 20.75
N GLU A 397 -5.40 2.15 19.63
CA GLU A 397 -6.78 1.65 19.61
C GLU A 397 -6.91 0.15 19.28
N PHE A 398 -5.85 -0.48 18.74
CA PHE A 398 -5.87 -1.91 18.45
C PHE A 398 -5.81 -2.76 19.73
N PRO A 399 -6.59 -3.88 19.81
CA PRO A 399 -6.42 -4.88 20.86
C PRO A 399 -4.98 -5.40 20.90
N GLU A 400 -4.46 -5.68 22.10
CA GLU A 400 -3.10 -6.18 22.28
C GLU A 400 -2.85 -7.49 21.51
N SER A 401 -3.85 -8.38 21.47
CA SER A 401 -3.83 -9.65 20.74
C SER A 401 -3.64 -9.49 19.22
N LEU A 402 -4.09 -8.36 18.65
CA LEU A 402 -4.09 -8.11 17.20
C LEU A 402 -3.09 -7.04 16.78
N ARG A 403 -2.27 -6.52 17.69
CA ARG A 403 -1.33 -5.43 17.40
C ARG A 403 -0.34 -5.78 16.28
N ASN A 404 0.13 -7.03 16.24
CA ASN A 404 1.01 -7.53 15.18
C ASN A 404 0.31 -7.63 13.80
N THR A 405 -1.03 -7.68 13.80
CA THR A 405 -1.88 -7.74 12.59
C THR A 405 -2.19 -6.35 12.04
N ALA A 406 -2.01 -5.29 12.85
CA ALA A 406 -2.39 -3.92 12.51
C ALA A 406 -1.74 -3.44 11.21
N THR A 407 -0.44 -3.69 11.01
CA THR A 407 0.31 -3.29 9.80
C THR A 407 -0.22 -3.95 8.53
N SER A 408 -0.60 -5.23 8.63
CA SER A 408 -1.20 -5.98 7.52
C SER A 408 -2.60 -5.46 7.19
N LEU A 409 -3.40 -5.12 8.21
CA LEU A 409 -4.70 -4.50 8.00
C LEU A 409 -4.55 -3.10 7.39
N THR A 410 -3.56 -2.30 7.82
CA THR A 410 -3.29 -0.95 7.27
C THR A 410 -2.96 -1.03 5.78
N SER A 411 -2.18 -2.04 5.39
CA SER A 411 -1.83 -2.30 4.00
C SER A 411 -3.05 -2.70 3.16
N LEU A 412 -4.00 -3.47 3.73
CA LEU A 412 -5.25 -3.80 3.06
C LEU A 412 -6.03 -2.53 2.69
N VAL A 413 -6.13 -1.57 3.60
CA VAL A 413 -6.88 -0.34 3.32
C VAL A 413 -6.20 0.57 2.31
N ILE A 414 -4.88 0.69 2.35
CA ILE A 414 -4.13 1.35 1.28
C ILE A 414 -4.40 0.64 -0.07
N GLY A 415 -4.43 -0.69 -0.07
CA GLY A 415 -4.79 -1.48 -1.24
C GLY A 415 -6.19 -1.16 -1.79
N ILE A 416 -7.18 -1.03 -0.92
CA ILE A 416 -8.55 -0.64 -1.30
C ILE A 416 -8.56 0.75 -1.94
N SER A 417 -7.79 1.71 -1.43
CA SER A 417 -7.69 3.05 -2.02
C SER A 417 -7.14 3.05 -3.45
N PHE A 418 -6.20 2.15 -3.78
CA PHE A 418 -5.72 2.00 -5.16
C PHE A 418 -6.82 1.48 -6.12
N TYR A 419 -7.61 0.50 -5.69
CA TYR A 419 -8.72 -0.01 -6.50
C TYR A 419 -9.84 1.03 -6.64
N LEU A 420 -10.17 1.73 -5.54
CA LEU A 420 -11.18 2.79 -5.56
C LEU A 420 -10.74 3.96 -6.46
N SER A 421 -9.44 4.29 -6.48
CA SER A 421 -8.87 5.29 -7.40
C SER A 421 -9.08 4.87 -8.86
N THR A 422 -8.85 3.60 -9.18
CA THR A 422 -9.10 3.05 -10.53
C THR A 422 -10.57 3.14 -10.92
N ALA A 423 -11.49 2.80 -10.01
CA ALA A 423 -12.92 2.92 -10.22
C ALA A 423 -13.37 4.37 -10.41
N LEU A 424 -12.78 5.30 -9.64
CA LEU A 424 -13.07 6.73 -9.76
C LEU A 424 -12.57 7.30 -11.09
N ILE A 425 -11.39 6.90 -11.56
CA ILE A 425 -10.88 7.25 -12.89
C ILE A 425 -11.86 6.78 -13.97
N ASP A 426 -12.30 5.51 -13.94
CA ASP A 426 -13.25 4.96 -14.92
C ASP A 426 -14.62 5.68 -14.85
N LEU A 427 -15.10 6.00 -13.66
CA LEU A 427 -16.34 6.77 -13.47
C LEU A 427 -16.23 8.16 -14.10
N ILE A 428 -15.13 8.88 -13.86
CA ILE A 428 -14.90 10.22 -14.43
C ILE A 428 -14.81 10.15 -15.95
N GLN A 429 -14.13 9.15 -16.51
CA GLN A 429 -14.04 8.95 -17.96
C GLN A 429 -15.38 8.65 -18.63
N ARG A 430 -16.28 7.94 -17.95
CA ARG A 430 -17.62 7.62 -18.47
C ARG A 430 -18.60 8.78 -18.36
N THR A 431 -18.49 9.57 -17.30
CA THR A 431 -19.46 10.63 -16.97
C THR A 431 -19.07 12.00 -17.49
N THR A 432 -17.78 12.24 -17.69
CA THR A 432 -17.25 13.56 -18.08
C THR A 432 -16.30 13.46 -19.27
N LYS A 433 -16.04 14.60 -19.92
CA LYS A 433 -14.95 14.75 -20.90
C LYS A 433 -13.64 15.22 -20.27
N TRP A 434 -13.52 15.19 -18.94
CA TRP A 434 -12.38 15.81 -18.24
C TRP A 434 -11.09 14.99 -18.34
N LEU A 435 -11.18 13.69 -18.58
CA LEU A 435 -10.02 12.79 -18.56
C LEU A 435 -9.87 11.95 -19.86
N PRO A 436 -9.67 12.59 -21.03
CA PRO A 436 -9.38 11.90 -22.29
C PRO A 436 -7.94 11.35 -22.33
N ASN A 437 -7.67 10.43 -23.25
CA ASN A 437 -6.35 9.77 -23.35
C ASN A 437 -5.17 10.74 -23.50
N ASP A 438 -5.36 11.84 -24.23
CA ASP A 438 -4.45 12.96 -24.28
C ASP A 438 -4.88 14.01 -23.26
N ILE A 439 -4.09 14.15 -22.19
CA ILE A 439 -4.37 15.07 -21.09
C ILE A 439 -4.30 16.56 -21.50
N ASN A 440 -3.69 16.89 -22.65
CA ASN A 440 -3.70 18.25 -23.19
C ASN A 440 -5.09 18.67 -23.68
N GLN A 441 -5.92 17.72 -24.09
CA GLN A 441 -7.31 17.95 -24.51
C GLN A 441 -8.32 17.80 -23.37
N GLY A 442 -7.82 17.49 -22.17
CA GLY A 442 -8.62 17.24 -20.98
C GLY A 442 -8.82 18.47 -20.11
N ARG A 443 -9.55 18.25 -19.01
CA ARG A 443 -9.75 19.20 -17.92
C ARG A 443 -9.33 18.55 -16.59
N VAL A 444 -8.06 18.19 -16.50
CA VAL A 444 -7.48 17.56 -15.31
C VAL A 444 -7.53 18.52 -14.11
N ASP A 445 -7.58 19.83 -14.36
CA ASP A 445 -7.85 20.86 -13.36
C ASP A 445 -9.20 20.65 -12.66
N ASN A 446 -10.26 20.34 -13.41
CA ASN A 446 -11.58 20.02 -12.84
C ASN A 446 -11.55 18.72 -12.06
N VAL A 447 -10.74 17.75 -12.50
CA VAL A 447 -10.54 16.49 -11.77
C VAL A 447 -9.90 16.77 -10.42
N TYR A 448 -8.86 17.60 -10.34
CA TYR A 448 -8.27 18.01 -9.07
C TYR A 448 -9.20 18.83 -8.17
N TRP A 449 -10.15 19.58 -8.72
CA TRP A 449 -11.17 20.26 -7.91
C TRP A 449 -12.23 19.31 -7.35
N LEU A 450 -12.54 18.23 -8.07
CA LEU A 450 -13.48 17.19 -7.62
C LEU A 450 -12.88 16.31 -6.52
N LEU A 451 -11.60 15.98 -6.69
CA LEU A 451 -10.78 15.20 -5.75
C LEU A 451 -10.50 15.98 -4.46
#